data_AF-A0A5C5TR78-F1
#
_entry.id   AF-A0A5C5TR78-F1
#
_cell.length_a   1.000
_cell.length_b   1.000
_cell.length_c   1.000
_cell.angle_alpha   90.00
_cell.angle_beta   90.00
_cell.angle_gamma   90.00
#
_symmetry.space_group_name_H-M   'P 1'
#
loop_
_entity.id
_entity.type
_entity.pdbx_description
1 polymer ?
#
loop_
_entity_poly.entity_id
_entity_poly.type
_entity_poly.pdbx_seq_one_letter_code
_entity_poly.pdbx_strand_id
1 'polypeptide(L)'
;MSQEFATLDDIFNDDDFEKLVATIRPLRVVKQDPEVESFYEIMDWIREHGREPQKSVTNLKERSLFSRLKGIRERQDRQEKLRKYDDLGLLGDEYAKNT
;
A
#
# COMPACT_ATOMS: atom_id res chain seq x y z
N MET A 1 -1.67 20.90 40.23
CA MET A 1 -0.38 21.36 39.68
C MET A 1 -0.26 20.68 38.33
N SER A 2 -0.22 21.44 37.24
CA SER A 2 0.05 20.88 35.91
C SER A 2 1.55 20.65 35.81
N GLN A 3 1.98 19.45 35.41
CA GLN A 3 3.39 19.19 35.13
C GLN A 3 3.77 19.95 33.86
N GLU A 4 4.75 20.83 33.96
CA GLU A 4 5.35 21.50 32.79
C GLU A 4 6.53 20.65 32.31
N PHE A 5 6.39 20.04 31.14
CA PHE A 5 7.49 19.40 30.43
C PHE A 5 8.16 20.46 29.55
N ALA A 6 9.43 20.77 29.83
CA ALA A 6 10.16 21.80 29.08
C ALA A 6 11.03 21.19 27.96
N THR A 7 11.42 19.93 28.11
CA THR A 7 12.28 19.20 27.18
C THR A 7 11.79 17.78 26.93
N LEU A 8 12.30 17.14 25.88
CA LEU A 8 11.99 15.73 25.60
C LEU A 8 12.54 14.80 26.68
N ASP A 9 13.68 15.14 27.28
CA ASP A 9 14.25 14.39 28.40
C ASP A 9 13.31 14.39 29.62
N ASP A 10 12.59 15.48 29.89
CA ASP A 10 11.62 15.53 30.99
C ASP A 10 10.46 14.54 30.77
N ILE A 11 10.10 14.28 29.50
CA ILE A 11 9.06 13.33 29.12
C ILE A 11 9.58 11.89 29.27
N PHE A 12 10.81 11.62 28.82
CA PHE A 12 11.38 10.27 28.85
C PHE A 12 11.80 9.82 30.26
N ASN A 13 12.12 10.77 31.14
CA ASN A 13 12.47 10.50 32.53
C ASN A 13 11.27 10.57 33.49
N ASP A 14 10.06 10.74 32.97
CA ASP A 14 8.85 10.76 33.79
C ASP A 14 8.54 9.35 34.35
N ASP A 15 8.27 9.26 35.65
CA ASP A 15 8.02 7.98 36.34
C ASP A 15 6.77 7.24 35.80
N ASP A 16 5.80 7.98 35.25
CA ASP A 16 4.61 7.42 34.62
C ASP A 16 4.82 7.11 33.13
N PHE A 17 5.95 7.49 32.53
CA PHE A 17 6.26 7.22 31.12
C PHE A 17 6.21 5.73 30.80
N GLU A 18 6.91 4.90 31.58
CA GLU A 18 6.97 3.45 31.40
C GLU A 18 5.57 2.80 31.49
N LYS A 19 4.74 3.29 32.40
CA LYS A 19 3.36 2.83 32.56
C LYS A 19 2.46 3.25 31.39
N LEU A 20 2.68 4.45 30.85
CA LEU A 20 1.98 4.97 29.68
C LEU A 20 2.33 4.14 28.43
N VAL A 21 3.62 3.91 28.17
CA VAL A 21 4.09 3.21 26.97
C VAL A 21 3.87 1.69 27.05
N ALA A 22 3.82 1.09 28.25
CA ALA A 22 3.53 -0.33 28.42
C ALA A 22 2.15 -0.75 27.85
N THR A 23 1.22 0.20 27.73
CA THR A 23 -0.11 -0.05 27.15
C THR A 23 -0.10 0.04 25.62
N ILE A 24 0.92 0.66 25.03
CA ILE A 24 1.11 0.78 23.59
C ILE A 24 1.63 -0.56 23.08
N ARG A 25 0.71 -1.42 22.62
CA ARG A 25 1.13 -2.57 21.82
C ARG A 25 1.79 -2.03 20.55
N PRO A 26 3.02 -2.45 20.18
CA PRO A 26 3.52 -2.15 18.86
C PRO A 26 2.48 -2.66 17.88
N LEU A 27 1.98 -1.75 17.03
CA LEU A 27 1.16 -2.15 15.89
C LEU A 27 1.95 -3.25 15.21
N ARG A 28 1.40 -4.47 15.18
CA ARG A 28 1.95 -5.50 14.29
C ARG A 28 1.91 -4.83 12.92
N VAL A 29 3.08 -4.48 12.41
CA VAL A 29 3.24 -4.19 11.00
C VAL A 29 2.83 -5.50 10.35
N VAL A 30 1.56 -5.60 9.97
CA VAL A 30 1.10 -6.65 9.09
C VAL A 30 2.01 -6.45 7.90
N LYS A 31 2.97 -7.35 7.71
CA LYS A 31 3.76 -7.39 6.48
C LYS A 31 2.74 -7.66 5.39
N GLN A 32 2.15 -6.58 4.88
CA GLN A 32 1.37 -6.64 3.68
C GLN A 32 2.34 -7.13 2.62
N ASP A 33 1.88 -8.10 1.85
CA ASP A 33 2.68 -8.61 0.75
C ASP A 33 2.99 -7.42 -0.16
N PRO A 34 4.27 -7.10 -0.44
CA PRO A 34 4.63 -5.91 -1.22
C PRO A 34 3.98 -5.92 -2.60
N GLU A 35 3.63 -7.09 -3.12
CA GLU A 35 2.89 -7.25 -4.37
C GLU A 35 1.43 -6.80 -4.25
N VAL A 36 0.81 -7.01 -3.08
CA VAL A 36 -0.55 -6.55 -2.77
C VAL A 36 -0.57 -5.04 -2.59
N GLU A 37 0.40 -4.48 -1.86
CA GLU A 37 0.55 -3.02 -1.70
C GLU A 37 0.78 -2.33 -3.06
N SER A 38 1.62 -2.92 -3.90
CA SER A 38 1.84 -2.43 -5.27
C SER A 38 0.59 -2.51 -6.13
N PHE A 39 -0.27 -3.52 -5.93
CA PHE A 39 -1.53 -3.64 -6.64
C PHE A 39 -2.56 -2.60 -6.17
N TYR A 40 -2.61 -2.31 -4.87
CA TYR A 40 -3.40 -1.20 -4.35
C TYR A 40 -2.99 0.14 -4.98
N GLU A 41 -1.70 0.39 -5.18
CA GLU A 41 -1.21 1.60 -5.86
C GLU A 41 -1.79 1.75 -7.29
N ILE A 42 -1.95 0.63 -8.01
CA ILE A 42 -2.57 0.62 -9.34
C ILE A 42 -4.07 0.92 -9.24
N MET A 43 -4.77 0.32 -8.28
CA MET A 43 -6.19 0.58 -8.06
C MET A 43 -6.46 2.03 -7.64
N ASP A 44 -5.62 2.59 -6.77
CA ASP A 44 -5.73 3.98 -6.34
C ASP A 44 -5.48 4.95 -7.50
N TRP A 45 -4.50 4.65 -8.36
CA TRP A 45 -4.32 5.39 -9.61
C TRP A 45 -5.60 5.42 -10.45
N ILE A 46 -6.26 4.28 -10.60
CA ILE A 46 -7.52 4.18 -11.36
C ILE A 46 -8.64 4.94 -10.69
N ARG A 47 -8.74 4.89 -9.35
CA ARG A 47 -9.74 5.67 -8.58
C ARG A 47 -9.52 7.17 -8.74
N GLU A 48 -8.26 7.63 -8.72
CA GLU A 48 -7.90 9.04 -8.87
C GLU A 48 -8.10 9.55 -10.31
N HIS A 49 -7.74 8.76 -11.31
CA HIS A 49 -7.71 9.21 -12.71
C HIS A 49 -8.90 8.72 -13.54
N GLY A 50 -9.72 7.82 -13.01
CA GLY A 50 -10.83 7.17 -13.69
C GLY A 50 -10.42 6.23 -14.83
N ARG A 51 -9.13 5.87 -14.93
CA ARG A 51 -8.59 5.04 -16.03
C ARG A 51 -7.39 4.21 -15.61
N GLU A 52 -7.17 3.10 -16.32
CA GLU A 52 -5.96 2.29 -16.18
C GLU A 52 -4.69 3.11 -16.51
N PRO A 53 -3.58 2.85 -15.81
CA PRO A 53 -2.29 3.44 -16.16
C PRO A 53 -1.92 3.02 -17.57
N GLN A 54 -1.43 3.96 -18.39
CA GLN A 54 -1.04 3.71 -19.77
C GLN A 54 0.47 3.83 -19.94
N LYS A 55 0.97 3.39 -21.11
CA LYS A 55 2.36 3.58 -21.48
C LYS A 55 2.66 5.07 -21.69
N SER A 56 3.13 5.73 -20.63
CA SER A 56 3.49 7.15 -20.65
C SER A 56 5.00 7.33 -20.80
N VAL A 57 5.41 8.34 -21.57
CA VAL A 57 6.83 8.75 -21.71
C VAL A 57 7.20 9.84 -20.69
N THR A 58 6.23 10.70 -20.37
CA THR A 58 6.40 11.86 -19.48
C THR A 58 6.11 11.53 -18.02
N ASN A 59 5.17 10.61 -17.76
CA ASN A 59 4.81 10.21 -16.40
C ASN A 59 5.47 8.88 -16.02
N LEU A 60 6.58 8.98 -15.29
CA LEU A 60 7.35 7.84 -14.79
C LEU A 60 6.52 6.93 -13.88
N LYS A 61 5.65 7.49 -13.02
CA LYS A 61 4.79 6.73 -12.11
C LYS A 61 3.79 5.91 -12.91
N GLU A 62 3.07 6.55 -13.84
CA GLU A 62 2.10 5.87 -14.70
C GLU A 62 2.75 4.76 -15.53
N ARG A 63 3.93 5.02 -16.10
CA ARG A 63 4.69 4.01 -16.85
C ARG A 63 5.03 2.80 -15.99
N SER A 64 5.46 3.03 -14.74
CA SER A 64 5.78 1.95 -13.80
C SER A 64 4.53 1.12 -13.46
N LEU A 65 3.41 1.78 -13.16
CA LEU A 65 2.13 1.13 -12.86
C LEU A 65 1.61 0.33 -14.05
N PHE A 66 1.72 0.85 -15.28
CA PHE A 66 1.36 0.14 -16.50
C PHE A 66 2.18 -1.14 -16.69
N SER A 67 3.51 -1.06 -16.58
CA SER A 67 4.39 -2.22 -16.70
C SER A 67 4.10 -3.28 -15.64
N ARG A 68 3.78 -2.87 -14.41
CA ARG A 68 3.40 -3.76 -13.32
C ARG A 68 2.07 -4.45 -13.60
N LEU A 69 1.03 -3.70 -13.96
CA LEU A 69 -0.29 -4.24 -14.30
C LEU A 69 -0.18 -5.27 -15.44
N LYS A 70 0.60 -4.95 -16.48
CA LYS A 70 0.90 -5.89 -17.57
C LYS A 70 1.55 -7.17 -17.05
N GLY A 71 2.59 -7.07 -16.25
CA GLY A 71 3.30 -8.23 -15.71
C GLY A 71 2.47 -9.09 -14.75
N ILE A 72 1.47 -8.50 -14.07
CA ILE A 72 0.47 -9.26 -13.30
C ILE A 72 -0.46 -10.00 -14.25
N ARG A 73 -0.97 -9.34 -15.30
CA ARG A 73 -1.88 -9.95 -16.29
C ARG A 73 -1.23 -11.08 -17.11
N GLU A 74 0.08 -11.03 -17.33
CA GLU A 74 0.81 -12.10 -18.05
C GLU A 74 1.03 -13.37 -17.22
N ARG A 75 0.86 -13.28 -15.89
CA ARG A 75 1.25 -14.33 -14.95
C ARG A 75 0.06 -14.83 -14.16
N GLN A 76 -0.43 -16.01 -14.51
CA GLN A 76 -1.58 -16.63 -13.85
C GLN A 76 -1.37 -16.78 -12.33
N ASP A 77 -0.15 -17.11 -11.88
CA ASP A 77 0.19 -17.21 -10.46
C ASP A 77 -0.03 -15.89 -9.69
N ARG A 78 0.26 -14.76 -10.34
CA ARG A 78 0.05 -13.42 -9.77
C ARG A 78 -1.41 -13.01 -9.83
N GLN A 79 -2.08 -13.33 -10.93
CA GLN A 79 -3.52 -13.09 -11.06
C GLN A 79 -4.28 -13.80 -9.94
N GLU A 80 -4.05 -15.10 -9.72
CA GLU A 80 -4.71 -15.88 -8.67
C GLU A 80 -4.43 -15.32 -7.27
N LYS A 81 -3.19 -14.92 -7.01
CA LYS A 81 -2.79 -14.33 -5.72
C LYS A 81 -3.48 -12.99 -5.44
N LEU A 82 -3.64 -12.16 -6.47
CA LEU A 82 -4.18 -10.80 -6.36
C LEU A 82 -5.69 -10.72 -6.59
N ARG A 83 -6.31 -11.76 -7.17
CA ARG A 83 -7.75 -11.83 -7.49
C ARG A 83 -8.65 -11.54 -6.28
N LYS A 84 -8.23 -11.91 -5.07
CA LYS A 84 -8.96 -11.63 -3.83
C LYS A 84 -8.94 -10.14 -3.40
N TYR A 85 -8.09 -9.34 -4.01
CA TYR A 85 -7.96 -7.90 -3.79
C TYR A 85 -8.44 -7.07 -4.99
N ASP A 86 -8.90 -7.72 -6.05
CA ASP A 86 -9.28 -7.06 -7.30
C ASP A 86 -10.72 -6.55 -7.25
N ASP A 87 -10.90 -5.41 -6.58
CA ASP A 87 -12.21 -4.74 -6.46
C ASP A 87 -12.69 -4.13 -7.78
N LEU A 88 -11.76 -3.86 -8.70
CA LEU A 88 -12.01 -3.15 -9.96
C LEU A 88 -12.14 -4.10 -11.17
N GLY A 89 -11.97 -5.41 -10.98
CA GLY A 89 -12.06 -6.42 -12.04
C GLY A 89 -10.91 -6.39 -13.05
N LEU A 90 -9.74 -5.90 -12.66
CA LEU A 90 -8.57 -5.73 -13.54
C LEU A 90 -7.91 -7.04 -13.98
N LEU A 91 -8.20 -8.14 -13.28
CA LEU A 91 -7.59 -9.47 -13.44
C LEU A 91 -8.59 -10.51 -13.96
N GLY A 92 -9.75 -10.09 -14.44
CA GLY A 92 -10.77 -10.97 -15.03
C GLY A 92 -10.33 -11.64 -16.35
N ASP A 93 -11.01 -12.74 -16.71
CA ASP A 93 -10.74 -13.54 -17.90
C ASP A 93 -10.86 -12.75 -19.22
N GLU A 94 -11.57 -11.62 -19.19
CA GLU A 94 -11.73 -10.68 -20.31
C GLU A 94 -10.42 -9.94 -20.68
N TYR A 95 -9.49 -9.79 -19.75
CA TYR A 95 -8.20 -9.11 -19.97
C TYR A 95 -7.06 -10.08 -20.34
N ALA A 96 -7.26 -11.38 -20.20
CA ALA A 96 -6.29 -12.41 -20.57
C ALA A 96 -6.10 -12.57 -22.09
N LYS A 97 -6.99 -11.99 -22.91
CA LYS A 97 -7.07 -12.23 -24.36
C LYS A 97 -6.50 -11.15 -25.26
N ASN A 98 -5.91 -10.07 -24.70
CA ASN A 98 -5.50 -8.90 -25.49
C ASN A 98 -3.98 -8.60 -25.43
N THR A 99 -3.14 -9.62 -25.22
CA THR A 99 -1.68 -9.52 -25.39
C THR A 99 -1.26 -10.15 -26.71
#